data_AF-A0A0S8BID9-F1
#
_entry.id   AF-A0A0S8BID9-F1
#
_cell.length_a   1.000
_cell.length_b   1.000
_cell.length_c   1.000
_cell.angle_alpha   90.00
_cell.angle_beta   90.00
_cell.angle_gamma   90.00
#
_symmetry.space_group_name_H-M   'P 1'
#
loop_
_entity.id
_entity.type
_entity.pdbx_description
1 polymer ?
#
loop_
_entity_poly.entity_id
_entity_poly.type
_entity_poly.pdbx_seq_one_letter_code
_entity_poly.pdbx_strand_id
1 'polypeptide(L)'
;MLDPVCAIARQAGEEILKILTAADRAAHQTIVNALATLTPDLPVLSEEACNIEYTVRSRWQRYWLVDPLDGTKEFVKRNGEFTVNIALIDNRQPVLGVVYVPVTGVTYYGCRGSGAFKQLTDGDPAPIKVKAYEGGPVRVVASRSHASPAL
;
A
#
# COMPACT_ATOMS: atom_id res chain seq x y z
N MET A 1 19.62 -35.53 9.30
CA MET A 1 19.66 -34.70 10.52
C MET A 1 19.73 -33.26 10.02
N LEU A 2 18.65 -32.48 10.13
CA LEU A 2 18.67 -31.07 9.71
C LEU A 2 19.68 -30.33 10.59
N ASP A 3 20.61 -29.60 9.96
CA ASP A 3 21.62 -28.77 10.63
C ASP A 3 20.92 -27.84 11.65
N PRO A 4 21.40 -27.75 12.90
CA PRO A 4 20.86 -26.82 13.92
C PRO A 4 20.68 -25.39 13.41
N VAL A 5 21.52 -24.93 12.49
CA VAL A 5 21.43 -23.60 11.84
C VAL A 5 20.17 -23.49 10.99
N CYS A 6 19.81 -24.53 10.22
CA CYS A 6 18.60 -24.53 9.40
C CYS A 6 17.33 -24.51 10.26
N ALA A 7 17.35 -25.17 11.42
CA ALA A 7 16.22 -25.17 12.35
C ALA A 7 15.98 -23.78 12.96
N ILE A 8 17.05 -23.10 13.39
CA ILE A 8 16.98 -21.74 13.94
C ILE A 8 16.51 -20.74 12.87
N ALA A 9 17.06 -20.81 11.64
CA ALA A 9 16.65 -19.94 10.55
C ALA A 9 15.17 -20.11 10.18
N ARG A 10 14.67 -21.34 10.20
CA ARG A 10 13.24 -21.63 9.96
C ARG A 10 12.35 -21.05 11.05
N GLN A 11 12.70 -21.27 12.32
CA GLN A 11 11.95 -20.73 13.45
C GLN A 11 11.87 -19.19 13.41
N ALA A 12 12.98 -18.53 13.13
CA ALA A 12 13.02 -17.08 12.97
C ALA A 12 12.12 -16.60 11.80
N GLY A 13 12.10 -17.34 10.68
CA GLY A 13 11.22 -17.05 9.55
C GLY A 13 9.73 -17.19 9.90
N GLU A 14 9.35 -18.23 10.65
CA GLU A 14 7.98 -18.46 11.09
C GLU A 14 7.49 -17.36 12.06
N GLU A 15 8.33 -16.90 12.97
CA GLU A 15 8.02 -15.77 13.87
C GLU A 15 7.86 -14.45 13.11
N ILE A 16 8.75 -14.16 12.16
CA ILE A 16 8.67 -12.97 11.30
C ILE A 16 7.35 -12.96 10.53
N LEU A 17 7.00 -14.09 9.89
CA LEU A 17 5.75 -14.20 9.15
C LEU A 17 4.54 -13.98 10.06
N LYS A 18 4.56 -14.52 11.28
CA LYS A 18 3.48 -14.32 12.25
C LYS A 18 3.30 -12.84 12.64
N ILE A 19 4.40 -12.12 12.88
CA ILE A 19 4.36 -10.68 13.21
C ILE A 19 3.78 -9.88 12.05
N LEU A 20 4.27 -10.15 10.83
CA LEU A 20 3.78 -9.49 9.63
C LEU A 20 2.27 -9.70 9.46
N THR A 21 1.83 -10.95 9.50
CA THR A 21 0.42 -11.28 9.32
C THR A 21 -0.47 -10.67 10.43
N ALA A 22 0.06 -10.48 11.63
CA ALA A 22 -0.67 -9.80 12.71
C ALA A 22 -0.79 -8.29 12.46
N ALA A 23 0.29 -7.64 12.02
CA ALA A 23 0.30 -6.22 11.69
C ALA A 23 -0.64 -5.92 10.51
N ASP A 24 -0.54 -6.74 9.46
CA ASP A 24 -1.33 -6.62 8.26
C ASP A 24 -2.84 -6.74 8.55
N ARG A 25 -3.25 -7.80 9.26
CA ARG A 25 -4.65 -7.96 9.71
C ARG A 25 -5.15 -6.83 10.58
N ALA A 26 -4.31 -6.28 11.47
CA ALA A 26 -4.71 -5.16 12.33
C ALA A 26 -4.96 -3.89 11.51
N ALA A 27 -4.09 -3.60 10.55
CA ALA A 27 -4.25 -2.49 9.61
C ALA A 27 -5.50 -2.69 8.75
N HIS A 28 -5.66 -3.87 8.15
CA HIS A 28 -6.84 -4.25 7.37
C HIS A 28 -8.14 -4.01 8.14
N GLN A 29 -8.28 -4.56 9.35
CA GLN A 29 -9.51 -4.44 10.13
C GLN A 29 -9.82 -2.98 10.49
N THR A 30 -8.78 -2.20 10.82
CA THR A 30 -8.92 -0.78 11.13
C THR A 30 -9.45 0.00 9.92
N ILE A 31 -8.85 -0.23 8.75
CA ILE A 31 -9.22 0.45 7.50
C ILE A 31 -10.64 0.05 7.07
N VAL A 32 -10.96 -1.25 7.05
CA VAL A 32 -12.29 -1.73 6.64
C VAL A 32 -13.38 -1.18 7.55
N ASN A 33 -13.17 -1.14 8.87
CA ASN A 33 -14.15 -0.56 9.81
C ASN A 33 -14.38 0.93 9.56
N ALA A 34 -13.32 1.69 9.31
CA ALA A 34 -13.43 3.11 8.99
C ALA A 34 -14.14 3.35 7.66
N LEU A 35 -13.81 2.57 6.62
CA LEU A 35 -14.45 2.66 5.30
C LEU A 35 -15.92 2.23 5.35
N ALA A 36 -16.27 1.21 6.12
CA ALA A 36 -17.66 0.79 6.32
C ALA A 36 -18.50 1.87 7.01
N THR A 37 -17.86 2.71 7.84
CA THR A 37 -18.54 3.87 8.47
C THR A 37 -18.70 5.01 7.47
N LEU A 38 -17.68 5.27 6.64
CA LEU A 38 -17.67 6.39 5.69
C LEU A 38 -18.56 6.14 4.46
N THR A 39 -18.55 4.92 3.95
CA THR A 39 -19.26 4.50 2.72
C THR A 39 -19.80 3.08 2.88
N PRO A 40 -20.87 2.88 3.64
CA PRO A 40 -21.38 1.54 3.98
C PRO A 40 -21.79 0.71 2.75
N ASP A 41 -22.18 1.36 1.67
CA ASP A 41 -22.64 0.69 0.45
C ASP A 41 -21.51 0.31 -0.52
N LEU A 42 -20.27 0.77 -0.27
CA LEU A 42 -19.15 0.50 -1.16
C LEU A 42 -18.38 -0.74 -0.70
N PRO A 43 -18.23 -1.75 -1.57
CA PRO A 43 -17.42 -2.91 -1.22
C PRO A 43 -15.93 -2.52 -1.12
N VAL A 44 -15.19 -3.30 -0.32
CA VAL A 44 -13.74 -3.17 -0.16
C VAL A 44 -13.08 -4.41 -0.72
N LEU A 45 -12.14 -4.21 -1.65
CA LEU A 45 -11.21 -5.22 -2.12
C LEU A 45 -9.86 -4.97 -1.46
N SER A 46 -9.41 -5.91 -0.63
CA SER A 46 -8.12 -5.81 0.06
C SER A 46 -7.29 -7.07 -0.14
N GLU A 47 -5.96 -6.96 -0.09
CA GLU A 47 -5.05 -8.11 -0.18
C GLU A 47 -5.42 -9.23 0.81
N GLU A 48 -5.72 -8.87 2.06
CA GLU A 48 -6.12 -9.82 3.12
C GLU A 48 -7.55 -10.37 2.99
N ALA A 49 -8.40 -9.70 2.22
CA ALA A 49 -9.81 -10.06 2.04
C ALA A 49 -10.14 -10.24 0.55
N CYS A 50 -9.28 -10.98 -0.15
CA CYS A 50 -9.41 -11.23 -1.59
C CYS A 50 -10.28 -12.45 -1.95
N ASN A 51 -10.95 -13.07 -0.97
CA ASN A 51 -11.80 -14.27 -1.15
C ASN A 51 -13.14 -14.02 -1.87
N ILE A 52 -13.26 -12.88 -2.56
CA ILE A 52 -14.46 -12.50 -3.32
C ILE A 52 -14.26 -12.92 -4.78
N GLU A 53 -15.15 -13.81 -5.23
CA GLU A 53 -15.13 -14.36 -6.58
C GLU A 53 -15.02 -13.27 -7.65
N TYR A 54 -14.15 -13.51 -8.64
CA TYR A 54 -13.94 -12.57 -9.75
C TYR A 54 -15.26 -12.23 -10.46
N THR A 55 -16.15 -13.20 -10.65
CA THR A 55 -17.45 -13.04 -11.29
C THR A 55 -18.37 -12.06 -10.54
N VAL A 56 -18.16 -11.90 -9.22
CA VAL A 56 -18.86 -10.92 -8.38
C VAL A 56 -18.17 -9.55 -8.52
N ARG A 57 -16.88 -9.46 -8.19
CA ARG A 57 -16.16 -8.17 -8.15
C ARG A 57 -15.98 -7.52 -9.52
N SER A 58 -15.98 -8.29 -10.61
CA SER A 58 -15.94 -7.76 -11.98
C SER A 58 -17.17 -6.94 -12.36
N ARG A 59 -18.28 -7.08 -11.60
CA ARG A 59 -19.52 -6.32 -11.80
C ARG A 59 -19.58 -5.02 -11.01
N TRP A 60 -18.69 -4.82 -10.04
CA TRP A 60 -18.66 -3.60 -9.25
C TRP A 60 -18.26 -2.41 -10.11
N GLN A 61 -19.05 -1.34 -10.04
CA GLN A 61 -18.71 -0.07 -10.68
C GLN A 61 -17.83 0.78 -9.78
N ARG A 62 -18.12 0.78 -8.48
CA ARG A 62 -17.40 1.58 -7.49
C ARG A 62 -17.06 0.76 -6.27
N TYR A 63 -15.81 0.82 -5.83
CA TYR A 63 -15.29 0.04 -4.71
C TYR A 63 -13.98 0.63 -4.18
N TRP A 64 -13.64 0.33 -2.94
CA TRP A 64 -12.32 0.63 -2.37
C TRP A 64 -11.34 -0.47 -2.71
N LEU A 65 -10.12 -0.09 -3.10
CA LEU A 65 -8.98 -0.97 -3.27
C LEU A 65 -7.95 -0.63 -2.18
N VAL A 66 -7.58 -1.61 -1.37
CA VAL A 66 -6.77 -1.40 -0.16
C VAL A 66 -5.60 -2.38 -0.10
N ASP A 67 -4.40 -1.83 0.03
CA ASP A 67 -3.21 -2.55 0.48
C ASP A 67 -2.84 -2.01 1.88
N PRO A 68 -3.11 -2.78 2.94
CA PRO A 68 -2.96 -2.33 4.31
C PRO A 68 -1.49 -2.22 4.76
N LEU A 69 -0.55 -2.86 4.07
CA LEU A 69 0.88 -2.84 4.39
C LEU A 69 1.74 -3.20 3.16
N ASP A 70 2.05 -2.18 2.36
CA ASP A 70 3.02 -2.28 1.27
C ASP A 70 4.44 -2.02 1.80
N GLY A 71 5.43 -2.78 1.35
CA GLY A 71 6.80 -2.73 1.89
C GLY A 71 7.04 -3.70 3.07
N THR A 72 6.41 -4.88 3.02
CA THR A 72 6.56 -5.96 4.01
C THR A 72 8.01 -6.26 4.43
N LYS A 73 8.97 -6.29 3.49
CA LYS A 73 10.38 -6.60 3.81
C LYS A 73 11.01 -5.49 4.65
N GLU A 74 10.70 -4.26 4.30
CA GLU A 74 11.12 -3.04 4.96
C GLU A 74 10.49 -2.92 6.37
N PHE A 75 9.21 -3.29 6.51
CA PHE A 75 8.52 -3.41 7.80
C PHE A 75 9.24 -4.38 8.75
N VAL A 76 9.56 -5.59 8.28
CA VAL A 76 10.31 -6.60 9.06
C VAL A 76 11.69 -6.09 9.46
N LYS A 77 12.38 -5.39 8.55
CA LYS A 77 13.68 -4.77 8.80
C LYS A 77 13.61 -3.56 9.72
N ARG A 78 12.41 -3.09 10.09
CA ARG A 78 12.17 -1.89 10.92
C ARG A 78 12.87 -0.64 10.37
N ASN A 79 13.03 -0.56 9.05
CA ASN A 79 13.71 0.58 8.41
C ASN A 79 12.75 1.75 8.11
N GLY A 80 11.46 1.59 8.42
CA GLY A 80 10.44 2.63 8.31
C GLY A 80 9.93 2.91 6.90
N GLU A 81 10.33 2.11 5.91
CA GLU A 81 9.96 2.29 4.50
C GLU A 81 8.76 1.39 4.14
N PHE A 82 7.59 1.62 4.76
CA PHE A 82 6.33 0.94 4.41
C PHE A 82 5.18 1.92 4.30
N THR A 83 4.13 1.54 3.57
CA THR A 83 2.99 2.40 3.29
C THR A 83 1.65 1.70 3.46
N VAL A 84 0.62 2.50 3.71
CA VAL A 84 -0.79 2.10 3.57
C VAL A 84 -1.31 2.74 2.28
N ASN A 85 -1.81 1.92 1.36
CA ASN A 85 -2.31 2.39 0.07
C ASN A 85 -3.82 2.18 -0.03
N ILE A 86 -4.57 3.25 -0.30
CA ILE A 86 -6.02 3.22 -0.43
C ILE A 86 -6.43 3.95 -1.70
N ALA A 87 -7.25 3.33 -2.54
CA ALA A 87 -7.81 3.96 -3.72
C ALA A 87 -9.32 3.75 -3.80
N LEU A 88 -10.04 4.78 -4.26
CA LEU A 88 -11.42 4.63 -4.71
C LEU A 88 -11.41 4.37 -6.22
N ILE A 89 -11.91 3.22 -6.62
CA ILE A 89 -12.10 2.89 -8.03
C ILE A 89 -13.54 3.21 -8.41
N ASP A 90 -13.72 3.87 -9.56
CA ASP A 90 -15.02 4.17 -10.13
C ASP A 90 -14.98 3.96 -11.65
N ASN A 91 -15.89 3.15 -12.18
CA ASN A 91 -15.94 2.72 -13.57
C ASN A 91 -14.57 2.25 -14.09
N ARG A 92 -13.90 1.39 -13.29
CA ARG A 92 -12.56 0.82 -13.57
C ARG A 92 -11.41 1.83 -13.60
N GLN A 93 -11.62 3.04 -13.09
CA GLN A 93 -10.57 4.07 -12.99
C GLN A 93 -10.35 4.48 -11.53
N PRO A 94 -9.10 4.66 -11.08
CA PRO A 94 -8.85 5.28 -9.78
C PRO A 94 -9.27 6.75 -9.83
N VAL A 95 -10.21 7.14 -8.98
CA VAL A 95 -10.72 8.52 -8.89
C VAL A 95 -10.23 9.26 -7.65
N LEU A 96 -9.82 8.51 -6.62
CA LEU A 96 -9.13 9.01 -5.43
C LEU A 96 -8.03 8.01 -5.07
N GLY A 97 -6.89 8.51 -4.62
CA GLY A 97 -5.78 7.71 -4.12
C GLY A 97 -5.15 8.36 -2.89
N VAL A 98 -4.73 7.53 -1.95
CA VAL A 98 -4.02 7.90 -0.72
C VAL A 98 -2.87 6.92 -0.54
N VAL A 99 -1.68 7.44 -0.28
CA VAL A 99 -0.49 6.71 0.13
C VAL A 99 0.00 7.33 1.42
N TYR A 100 -0.13 6.62 2.52
CA TYR A 100 0.30 7.07 3.84
C TYR A 100 1.58 6.36 4.25
N VAL A 101 2.57 7.11 4.73
CA VAL A 101 3.85 6.62 5.27
C VAL A 101 3.80 6.74 6.81
N PRO A 102 3.43 5.68 7.55
CA PRO A 102 3.12 5.81 8.98
C PRO A 102 4.28 6.31 9.82
N VAL A 103 5.50 5.87 9.51
CA VAL A 103 6.70 6.23 10.28
C VAL A 103 7.02 7.73 10.21
N THR A 104 6.69 8.39 9.10
CA THR A 104 6.99 9.82 8.90
C THR A 104 5.76 10.71 9.03
N GLY A 105 4.56 10.13 9.12
CA GLY A 105 3.30 10.89 9.11
C GLY A 105 3.02 11.57 7.77
N VAL A 106 3.75 11.24 6.71
CA VAL A 106 3.54 11.83 5.38
C VAL A 106 2.36 11.13 4.71
N THR A 107 1.40 11.91 4.24
CA THR A 107 0.30 11.45 3.39
C THR A 107 0.43 12.08 2.01
N TYR A 108 0.46 11.25 0.98
CA TYR A 108 0.26 11.68 -0.40
C TYR A 108 -1.17 11.32 -0.79
N TYR A 109 -1.89 12.24 -1.42
CA TYR A 109 -3.23 11.95 -1.89
C TYR A 109 -3.58 12.75 -3.13
N GLY A 110 -4.56 12.27 -3.87
CA GLY A 110 -5.08 12.96 -5.04
C GLY A 110 -6.50 12.53 -5.36
N CYS A 111 -7.22 13.43 -5.99
CA CYS A 111 -8.58 13.18 -6.46
C CYS A 111 -8.74 13.75 -7.87
N ARG A 112 -9.45 13.02 -8.74
CA ARG A 112 -9.68 13.41 -10.12
C ARG A 112 -10.40 14.76 -10.16
N GLY A 113 -9.77 15.75 -10.80
CA GLY A 113 -10.29 17.12 -10.89
C GLY A 113 -9.88 18.05 -9.74
N SER A 114 -9.25 17.53 -8.68
CA SER A 114 -8.81 18.33 -7.51
C SER A 114 -7.29 18.45 -7.37
N GLY A 115 -6.53 17.73 -8.19
CA GLY A 115 -5.07 17.70 -8.13
C GLY A 115 -4.54 16.65 -7.16
N ALA A 116 -3.26 16.78 -6.82
CA ALA A 116 -2.55 15.89 -5.90
C ALA A 116 -1.75 16.72 -4.89
N PHE A 117 -1.61 16.17 -3.68
CA PHE A 117 -1.04 16.86 -2.53
C PHE A 117 -0.12 15.93 -1.74
N LYS A 118 0.82 16.55 -1.03
CA LYS A 118 1.61 15.97 0.05
C LYS A 118 1.28 16.72 1.32
N GLN A 119 1.04 15.99 2.41
CA GLN A 119 0.72 16.55 3.71
C GLN A 119 1.49 15.84 4.81
N LEU A 120 1.97 16.58 5.81
CA LEU A 120 2.48 16.02 7.08
C LEU A 120 1.33 16.03 8.09
N THR A 121 1.38 15.16 9.11
CA THR A 121 0.32 15.04 10.14
C THR A 121 -0.20 16.38 10.66
N ASP A 122 0.69 17.31 10.96
CA ASP A 122 0.35 18.63 11.54
C ASP A 122 0.54 19.79 10.54
N GLY A 123 0.69 19.49 9.25
CA GLY A 123 0.96 20.47 8.21
C GLY A 123 -0.21 20.71 7.27
N ASP A 124 -0.21 21.88 6.63
CA ASP A 124 -1.13 22.15 5.52
C ASP A 124 -0.77 21.30 4.29
N PRO A 125 -1.76 20.92 3.46
CA PRO A 125 -1.51 20.25 2.19
C PRO A 125 -0.68 21.10 1.23
N ALA A 126 0.43 20.57 0.75
CA ALA A 126 1.23 21.17 -0.32
C ALA A 126 0.91 20.51 -1.66
N PRO A 127 0.56 21.26 -2.73
CA PRO A 127 0.28 20.69 -4.03
C PRO A 127 1.54 20.07 -4.65
N ILE A 128 1.38 18.93 -5.30
CA ILE A 128 2.45 18.23 -6.03
C ILE A 128 2.09 18.07 -7.50
N LYS A 129 3.12 18.03 -8.35
CA LYS A 129 2.98 17.83 -9.80
C LYS A 129 4.09 16.93 -10.32
N VAL A 130 3.77 16.16 -11.35
CA VAL A 130 4.78 15.44 -12.11
C VAL A 130 5.60 16.41 -12.95
N LYS A 131 6.88 16.10 -13.16
CA LYS A 131 7.73 16.86 -14.07
C LYS A 131 7.31 16.56 -15.52
N ALA A 132 7.09 17.58 -16.33
CA ALA A 132 6.89 17.41 -17.77
C ALA A 132 8.19 16.87 -18.41
N TYR A 133 8.05 15.92 -19.33
CA TYR A 133 9.18 15.45 -20.12
C TYR A 133 9.40 16.40 -21.30
N GLU A 134 10.52 17.12 -21.28
CA GLU A 134 10.88 18.13 -22.29
C GLU A 134 11.94 17.61 -23.29
N GLY A 135 12.14 16.29 -23.34
CA GLY A 135 13.23 15.66 -24.11
C GLY A 135 14.52 15.48 -23.29
N GLY A 136 15.46 14.72 -23.85
CA GLY A 136 16.76 14.43 -23.22
C GLY A 136 16.76 13.22 -22.27
N PRO A 137 17.82 13.05 -21.46
CA PRO A 137 18.00 11.90 -20.58
C PRO A 137 16.89 11.78 -19.52
N VAL A 138 16.38 10.56 -19.33
CA VAL A 138 15.36 10.25 -18.33
C VAL A 138 16.03 9.84 -17.02
N ARG A 139 15.47 10.29 -15.88
CA ARG A 139 15.84 9.77 -14.56
C ARG A 139 14.98 8.54 -14.26
N VAL A 140 15.64 7.40 -14.08
CA VAL A 140 14.99 6.15 -13.69
C VAL A 140 15.29 5.86 -12.23
N VAL A 141 14.30 5.36 -11.50
CA VAL A 141 14.48 4.85 -10.13
C VAL A 141 14.52 3.33 -10.20
N ALA A 142 15.53 2.73 -9.58
CA ALA A 142 15.72 1.28 -9.50
C ALA A 142 15.51 0.80 -8.06
N SER A 143 15.08 -0.45 -7.90
CA SER A 143 14.96 -1.06 -6.57
C SER A 143 16.34 -1.19 -5.92
N ARG A 144 16.49 -0.64 -4.71
CA ARG A 144 17.70 -0.77 -3.89
C ARG A 144 18.02 -2.24 -3.56
N SER A 145 16.97 -3.07 -3.46
CA SER A 145 17.05 -4.46 -2.99
C SER A 145 16.96 -5.50 -4.12
N HIS A 146 16.52 -5.09 -5.31
CA HIS A 146 16.42 -5.96 -6.49
C HIS A 146 16.98 -5.20 -7.70
N ALA A 147 18.30 -4.96 -7.68
CA ALA A 147 18.98 -4.38 -8.82
C ALA A 147 18.82 -5.34 -10.01
N SER A 148 18.11 -4.89 -11.06
CA SER A 148 18.10 -5.60 -12.32
C SER A 148 19.45 -5.37 -13.01
N PRO A 149 20.15 -6.42 -13.47
CA PRO A 149 21.42 -6.27 -14.19
C PRO A 149 21.34 -5.43 -15.47
N ALA A 150 20.12 -5.10 -15.93
CA ALA A 150 19.84 -4.43 -17.19
C ALA A 150 19.60 -2.91 -17.08
N LEU A 151 19.94 -2.29 -15.95
CA LEU A 151 19.87 -0.82 -15.74
C LEU A 151 21.26 -0.20 -15.70
#